data_AF-A0A1G9ISE2-F1
#
_entry.id   AF-A0A1G9ISE2-F1
#
_cell.length_a   1.000
_cell.length_b   1.000
_cell.length_c   1.000
_cell.angle_alpha   90.00
_cell.angle_beta   90.00
_cell.angle_gamma   90.00
#
_symmetry.space_group_name_H-M   'P 1'
#
loop_
_entity.id
_entity.type
_entity.pdbx_description
1 polymer ?
#
loop_
_entity_poly.entity_id
_entity_poly.type
_entity_poly.pdbx_seq_one_letter_code
_entity_poly.pdbx_strand_id
1 'polypeptide(L)'
;MHPSSFQTTIENQFDYICKRAIENERKNYVKHLSGISNREVSFTEIGDYRVNQFSVMDQYVTDLHMFTVRNYQIGLTDSGLSEALQHLDTKKRDIILLYYFMEMNDTEISTLFNLNRSTIHRHHISGLESIKHFMKECSE
;
A
#
# COMPACT_ATOMS: atom_id res chain seq x y z
N MET A 1 50.19 -34.92 47.17
CA MET A 1 51.26 -33.90 47.06
C MET A 1 50.60 -32.55 47.09
N HIS A 2 50.98 -31.66 48.00
CA HIS A 2 50.54 -30.26 47.92
C HIS A 2 51.22 -29.61 46.71
N PRO A 3 50.48 -28.88 45.86
CA PRO A 3 51.11 -28.11 44.78
C PRO A 3 52.10 -27.12 45.38
N SER A 4 53.26 -26.95 44.73
CA SER A 4 54.22 -25.93 45.14
C SER A 4 53.58 -24.55 44.98
N SER A 5 54.05 -23.54 45.72
CA SER A 5 53.46 -22.19 45.63
C SER A 5 53.51 -21.62 44.21
N PHE A 6 54.46 -22.06 43.40
CA PHE A 6 54.55 -21.71 41.98
C PHE A 6 53.37 -22.29 41.18
N GLN A 7 53.08 -23.58 41.36
CA GLN A 7 52.00 -24.25 40.63
C GLN A 7 50.63 -23.65 40.97
N THR A 8 50.37 -23.38 42.25
CA THR A 8 49.16 -22.69 42.70
C THR A 8 49.04 -21.28 42.10
N THR A 9 50.17 -20.58 41.92
CA THR A 9 50.17 -19.24 41.30
C THR A 9 49.76 -19.31 39.82
N ILE A 10 50.26 -20.30 39.07
CA ILE A 10 49.88 -20.51 37.67
C ILE A 10 48.40 -20.86 37.54
N GLU A 11 47.89 -21.75 38.38
CA GLU A 11 46.48 -22.14 38.40
C GLU A 11 45.56 -20.94 38.68
N ASN A 12 45.92 -20.10 39.66
CA ASN A 12 45.14 -18.90 39.99
C ASN A 12 45.17 -17.85 38.87
N GLN A 13 46.30 -17.69 38.17
CA GLN A 13 46.38 -16.78 37.02
C GLN A 13 45.50 -17.24 35.88
N PHE A 14 45.49 -18.53 35.58
CA PHE A 14 44.63 -19.11 34.56
C PHE A 14 43.15 -18.96 34.92
N ASP A 15 42.76 -19.31 36.15
CA ASP A 15 41.40 -19.14 36.67
C ASP A 15 40.93 -17.67 36.57
N TYR A 16 41.78 -16.72 36.93
CA TYR A 16 41.49 -15.29 36.78
C TYR A 16 41.20 -14.90 35.32
N ILE A 17 42.00 -15.39 34.36
CA ILE A 17 41.80 -15.13 32.94
C ILE A 17 40.47 -15.73 32.46
N CYS A 18 40.14 -16.97 32.84
CA CYS A 18 38.89 -17.62 32.49
C CYS A 18 37.67 -16.84 33.04
N LYS A 19 37.69 -16.47 34.31
CA LYS A 19 36.62 -15.67 34.94
C LYS A 19 36.45 -14.32 34.24
N ARG A 20 37.56 -13.66 33.89
CA ARG A 20 37.54 -12.38 33.18
C ARG A 20 36.99 -12.52 31.77
N ALA A 21 37.30 -13.60 31.05
CA ALA A 21 36.77 -13.87 29.72
C ALA A 21 35.24 -14.03 29.76
N ILE A 22 34.73 -14.83 30.70
CA ILE A 22 33.28 -15.04 30.88
C ILE A 22 32.57 -13.72 31.20
N GLU A 23 33.13 -12.91 32.11
CA GLU A 23 32.52 -11.62 32.47
C GLU A 23 32.54 -10.61 31.31
N ASN A 24 33.59 -10.63 30.48
CA ASN A 24 33.64 -9.80 29.28
C ASN A 24 32.61 -10.24 28.23
N GLU A 25 32.44 -11.55 28.01
CA GLU A 25 31.41 -12.06 27.09
C GLU A 25 30.00 -11.71 27.58
N ARG A 26 29.74 -11.82 28.88
CA ARG A 26 28.48 -11.36 29.47
C ARG A 26 28.22 -9.88 29.17
N LYS A 27 29.22 -9.02 29.33
CA LYS A 27 29.10 -7.58 28.99
C LYS A 27 28.86 -7.34 27.51
N ASN A 28 29.56 -8.06 26.64
CA ASN A 28 29.37 -7.98 25.19
C ASN A 28 27.96 -8.39 24.79
N TYR A 29 27.44 -9.47 25.37
CA TYR A 29 26.07 -9.93 25.15
C TYR A 29 25.02 -8.89 25.57
N VAL A 30 25.14 -8.33 26.78
CA VAL A 30 24.21 -7.27 27.22
C VAL A 30 24.29 -6.04 26.31
N LYS A 31 25.49 -5.66 25.87
CA LYS A 31 25.66 -4.54 24.92
C LYS A 31 24.99 -4.83 23.57
N HIS A 32 25.09 -6.06 23.08
CA HIS A 32 24.43 -6.49 21.85
C HIS A 32 22.90 -6.41 21.97
N LEU A 33 22.33 -6.97 23.05
CA LEU A 33 20.89 -6.89 23.31
C LEU A 33 20.38 -5.46 23.41
N SER A 34 21.13 -4.57 24.09
CA SER A 34 20.79 -3.14 24.14
C SER A 34 20.81 -2.48 22.75
N GLY A 35 21.78 -2.87 21.90
CA GLY A 35 21.84 -2.39 20.52
C GLY A 35 20.62 -2.79 19.70
N ILE A 36 20.14 -4.03 19.86
CA ILE A 36 18.91 -4.53 19.23
C ILE A 36 17.69 -3.77 19.76
N SER A 37 17.53 -3.69 21.08
CA SER A 37 16.38 -3.04 21.72
C SER A 37 16.25 -1.54 21.39
N ASN A 38 17.34 -0.86 21.06
CA ASN A 38 17.30 0.54 20.61
C ASN A 38 16.77 0.72 19.18
N ARG A 39 16.69 -0.36 18.39
CA ARG A 39 16.35 -0.35 16.96
C ARG A 39 15.10 -1.16 16.63
N GLU A 40 14.81 -2.18 17.43
CA GLU A 40 13.76 -3.16 17.20
C GLU A 40 12.76 -3.16 18.34
N VAL A 41 11.49 -3.38 18.01
CA VAL A 41 10.40 -3.61 18.96
C VAL A 41 9.71 -4.92 18.59
N SER A 42 9.22 -5.66 19.58
CA SER A 42 8.50 -6.91 19.31
C SER A 42 7.21 -6.62 18.51
N PHE A 43 6.86 -7.49 17.57
CA PHE A 43 5.57 -7.43 16.87
C PHE A 43 4.37 -7.61 17.81
N THR A 44 4.55 -8.16 19.00
CA THR A 44 3.46 -8.23 20.00
C THR A 44 3.30 -6.92 20.77
N GLU A 45 4.35 -6.11 20.82
CA GLU A 45 4.38 -4.82 21.53
C GLU A 45 4.08 -3.63 20.61
N ILE A 46 4.12 -3.85 19.29
CA ILE A 46 3.74 -2.85 18.31
C ILE A 46 2.21 -2.76 18.23
N GLY A 47 1.66 -1.56 18.43
CA GLY A 47 0.21 -1.35 18.31
C GLY A 47 -0.26 -1.41 16.86
N ASP A 48 -1.50 -1.85 16.64
CA ASP A 48 -2.14 -1.95 15.33
C ASP A 48 -2.02 -0.65 14.51
N TYR A 49 -2.09 0.51 15.18
CA TYR A 49 -1.96 1.81 14.54
C TYR A 49 -0.61 2.02 13.80
N ARG A 50 0.48 1.37 14.24
CA ARG A 50 1.78 1.41 13.54
C ARG A 50 1.86 0.34 12.48
N VAL A 51 1.34 -0.86 12.75
CA VAL A 51 1.30 -1.95 11.76
C VAL A 51 0.54 -1.50 10.52
N ASN A 52 -0.61 -0.84 10.71
CA ASN A 52 -1.44 -0.30 9.64
C ASN A 52 -0.79 0.85 8.87
N GLN A 53 0.28 1.49 9.38
CA GLN A 53 1.05 2.47 8.60
C GLN A 53 1.98 1.79 7.59
N PHE A 54 2.34 0.53 7.83
CA PHE A 54 3.18 -0.27 6.94
C PHE A 54 2.37 -1.21 6.05
N SER A 55 1.04 -1.26 6.22
CA SER A 55 0.21 -2.10 5.37
C SER A 55 0.17 -1.54 3.96
N VAL A 56 0.40 -2.42 2.99
CA VAL A 56 0.18 -2.17 1.58
C VAL A 56 -0.82 -3.21 1.12
N MET A 57 -1.89 -2.75 0.47
CA MET A 57 -2.82 -3.64 -0.20
C MET A 57 -2.36 -3.76 -1.65
N ASP A 58 -2.11 -4.99 -2.09
CA ASP A 58 -1.91 -5.27 -3.50
C ASP A 58 -3.18 -4.90 -4.27
N GLN A 59 -3.02 -4.24 -5.43
CA GLN A 59 -4.11 -4.01 -6.37
C GLN A 59 -3.96 -5.01 -7.52
N TYR A 60 -4.86 -5.99 -7.60
CA TYR A 60 -4.86 -6.93 -8.72
C TYR A 60 -5.78 -6.43 -9.83
N VAL A 61 -5.44 -6.74 -11.09
CA VAL A 61 -6.30 -6.41 -12.25
C VAL A 61 -7.66 -7.10 -12.15
N THR A 62 -7.76 -8.23 -11.44
CA THR A 62 -9.02 -8.93 -11.14
C THR A 62 -9.98 -8.11 -10.28
N ASP A 63 -9.45 -7.14 -9.55
CA ASP A 63 -10.23 -6.29 -8.65
C ASP A 63 -10.74 -5.04 -9.38
N LEU A 64 -10.43 -4.91 -10.67
CA LEU A 64 -10.85 -3.80 -11.52
C LEU A 64 -12.07 -4.17 -12.38
N HIS A 65 -13.05 -3.29 -12.39
CA HIS A 65 -14.10 -3.28 -13.40
C HIS A 65 -13.55 -2.64 -14.68
N MET A 66 -13.35 -3.46 -15.71
CA MET A 66 -12.77 -3.02 -16.97
C MET A 66 -13.83 -2.52 -17.95
N PHE A 67 -13.65 -1.29 -18.42
CA PHE A 67 -14.41 -0.69 -19.52
C PHE A 67 -13.53 -0.59 -20.75
N THR A 68 -14.10 -0.93 -21.91
CA THR A 68 -13.42 -0.76 -23.20
C THR A 68 -14.15 0.33 -23.98
N VAL A 69 -13.45 1.44 -24.24
CA VAL A 69 -13.94 2.53 -25.09
C VAL A 69 -13.06 2.59 -26.32
N ARG A 70 -13.56 2.08 -27.46
CA ARG A 70 -12.77 1.84 -28.68
C ARG A 70 -11.57 0.93 -28.39
N ASN A 71 -10.36 1.49 -28.36
CA ASN A 71 -9.10 0.79 -28.11
C ASN A 71 -8.52 1.12 -26.73
N TYR A 72 -9.21 1.93 -25.92
CA TYR A 72 -8.81 2.28 -24.58
C TYR A 72 -9.41 1.30 -23.57
N GLN A 73 -8.58 0.75 -22.70
CA GLN A 73 -8.99 -0.06 -21.57
C GLN A 73 -8.86 0.77 -20.30
N ILE A 74 -9.97 0.95 -19.58
CA ILE A 74 -10.07 1.79 -18.39
C ILE A 74 -10.56 0.90 -17.26
N GLY A 75 -9.73 0.72 -16.22
CA GLY A 75 -10.04 -0.08 -15.04
C GLY A 75 -10.48 0.79 -13.86
N LEU A 76 -11.57 0.41 -13.20
CA LEU A 76 -12.09 1.09 -12.01
C LEU A 76 -12.09 0.17 -10.80
N THR A 77 -11.58 0.66 -9.68
CA THR A 77 -11.59 -0.07 -8.40
C THR A 77 -12.90 0.10 -7.64
N ASP A 78 -13.58 1.24 -7.79
CA ASP A 78 -14.80 1.54 -7.06
C ASP A 78 -16.00 0.82 -7.69
N SER A 79 -16.56 -0.14 -6.96
CA SER A 79 -17.69 -0.96 -7.44
C SER A 79 -18.97 -0.15 -7.62
N GLY A 80 -19.26 0.81 -6.73
CA GLY A 80 -20.46 1.63 -6.81
C GLY A 80 -20.44 2.59 -7.99
N LEU A 81 -19.29 3.22 -8.25
CA LEU A 81 -19.07 4.04 -9.45
C LEU A 81 -19.12 3.19 -10.72
N SER A 82 -18.54 1.99 -10.69
CA SER A 82 -18.57 1.07 -11.83
C SER A 82 -19.99 0.64 -12.15
N GLU A 83 -20.82 0.40 -11.14
CA GLU A 83 -22.23 0.08 -11.31
C GLU A 83 -23.02 1.29 -11.85
N ALA A 84 -22.79 2.48 -11.30
CA ALA A 84 -23.40 3.71 -11.79
C ALA A 84 -23.09 3.92 -13.28
N LEU A 85 -21.82 3.75 -13.67
CA LEU A 85 -21.35 3.85 -15.06
C LEU A 85 -21.97 2.80 -15.97
N GLN A 86 -22.21 1.57 -15.48
CA GLN A 86 -22.89 0.51 -16.24
C GLN A 86 -24.36 0.84 -16.53
N HIS A 87 -25.02 1.60 -15.67
CA HIS A 87 -26.41 2.03 -15.85
C HIS A 87 -26.58 3.18 -16.85
N LEU A 88 -25.50 3.82 -17.31
CA LEU A 88 -25.60 4.84 -18.36
C LEU A 88 -25.71 4.25 -19.76
N ASP A 89 -26.36 5.00 -20.64
CA ASP A 89 -26.27 4.82 -22.09
C ASP A 89 -24.80 4.79 -22.52
N THR A 90 -24.44 3.85 -23.41
CA THR A 90 -23.05 3.63 -23.87
C THR A 90 -22.35 4.92 -24.29
N LYS A 91 -23.02 5.80 -25.04
CA LYS A 91 -22.43 7.09 -25.48
C LYS A 91 -22.10 8.02 -24.32
N LYS A 92 -22.98 8.12 -23.32
CA LYS A 92 -22.74 8.96 -22.14
C LYS A 92 -21.59 8.38 -21.32
N ARG A 93 -21.63 7.07 -21.07
CA ARG A 93 -20.59 6.34 -20.36
C ARG A 93 -19.22 6.54 -21.00
N ASP A 94 -19.11 6.31 -22.31
CA ASP A 94 -17.85 6.44 -23.03
C ASP A 94 -17.29 7.87 -22.98
N ILE A 95 -18.16 8.89 -23.09
CA ILE A 95 -17.74 10.30 -22.97
C ILE A 95 -17.22 10.60 -21.56
N ILE A 96 -17.93 10.16 -20.51
CA ILE A 96 -17.49 10.34 -19.12
C ILE A 96 -16.15 9.65 -18.87
N LEU A 97 -16.01 8.40 -19.35
CA LEU A 97 -14.79 7.62 -19.19
C LEU A 97 -13.59 8.31 -19.84
N LEU A 98 -13.75 8.81 -21.07
CA LEU A 98 -12.67 9.52 -21.76
C LEU A 98 -12.35 10.86 -21.11
N TYR A 99 -13.36 11.59 -20.63
CA TYR A 99 -13.16 12.91 -20.03
C TYR A 99 -12.38 12.83 -18.71
N TYR A 100 -12.80 11.94 -17.81
CA TYR A 100 -12.24 11.87 -16.46
C TYR A 100 -11.05 10.91 -16.32
N PHE A 101 -10.99 9.83 -17.10
CA PHE A 101 -9.96 8.79 -16.93
C PHE A 101 -8.92 8.80 -18.06
N MET A 102 -9.20 9.42 -19.20
CA MET A 102 -8.24 9.61 -20.29
C MET A 102 -7.83 11.07 -20.49
N GLU A 103 -8.25 11.96 -19.57
CA GLU A 103 -7.94 13.41 -19.58
C GLU A 103 -8.28 14.13 -20.90
N MET A 104 -9.24 13.60 -21.68
CA MET A 104 -9.65 14.19 -22.95
C MET A 104 -10.69 15.29 -22.75
N ASN A 105 -10.52 16.44 -23.37
CA ASN A 105 -11.54 17.48 -23.32
C ASN A 105 -12.67 17.23 -24.35
N ASP A 106 -13.81 17.94 -24.21
CA ASP A 106 -14.97 17.80 -25.11
C ASP A 106 -14.61 17.96 -26.60
N THR A 107 -13.57 18.75 -26.93
CA THR A 107 -13.13 18.93 -28.32
C THR A 107 -12.41 17.70 -28.84
N GLU A 108 -11.50 17.11 -28.07
CA GLU A 108 -10.78 15.89 -28.43
C GLU A 108 -11.72 14.68 -28.52
N ILE A 109 -12.71 14.62 -27.62
CA ILE A 109 -13.75 13.60 -27.68
C ILE A 109 -14.64 13.82 -28.92
N SER A 110 -14.95 15.07 -29.26
CA SER A 110 -15.76 15.38 -30.44
C SER A 110 -15.09 14.95 -31.75
N THR A 111 -13.78 15.17 -31.87
CA THR A 111 -13.00 14.71 -33.02
C THR A 111 -12.90 13.18 -33.04
N LEU A 112 -12.70 12.56 -31.88
CA LEU A 112 -12.68 11.10 -31.76
C LEU A 112 -13.99 10.51 -32.28
N PHE A 113 -15.15 10.99 -31.81
CA PHE A 113 -16.47 10.47 -32.20
C PHE A 113 -17.02 11.00 -33.51
N ASN A 114 -16.35 11.96 -34.16
CA ASN A 114 -16.86 12.68 -35.33
C ASN A 114 -18.27 13.27 -35.06
N LEU A 115 -18.42 13.91 -33.90
CA LEU A 115 -19.64 14.56 -33.44
C LEU A 115 -19.39 16.03 -33.15
N ASN A 116 -20.45 16.83 -33.09
CA ASN A 116 -20.32 18.22 -32.66
C ASN A 116 -19.97 18.30 -31.17
N ARG A 117 -19.06 19.22 -30.80
CA ARG A 117 -18.68 19.49 -29.41
C ARG A 117 -19.88 19.72 -28.49
N SER A 118 -20.90 20.43 -28.97
CA SER A 118 -22.14 20.67 -28.20
C SER A 118 -22.92 19.39 -27.89
N THR A 119 -22.86 18.39 -28.78
CA THR A 119 -23.48 17.08 -28.55
C THR A 119 -22.72 16.28 -27.50
N ILE A 120 -21.37 16.32 -27.56
CA ILE A 120 -20.52 15.73 -26.53
C ILE A 120 -20.81 16.38 -25.17
N HIS A 121 -20.80 17.71 -25.11
CA HIS A 121 -21.08 18.47 -23.89
C HIS A 121 -22.44 18.10 -23.28
N ARG A 122 -23.50 18.02 -24.10
CA ARG A 122 -24.82 17.62 -23.61
C ARG A 122 -24.82 16.19 -23.04
N HIS A 123 -24.16 15.25 -23.70
CA HIS A 123 -24.05 13.87 -23.19
C HIS A 123 -23.20 13.79 -21.93
N HIS A 124 -22.14 14.60 -21.82
CA HIS A 124 -21.30 14.72 -20.64
C HIS A 124 -22.12 15.22 -19.45
N ILE A 125 -22.78 16.38 -19.57
CA ILE A 125 -23.59 16.94 -18.47
C ILE A 125 -24.75 16.01 -18.09
N SER A 126 -25.51 15.50 -19.06
CA SER A 126 -26.60 14.57 -18.78
C SER A 126 -26.10 13.25 -18.17
N GLY A 127 -24.91 12.78 -18.55
CA GLY A 127 -24.30 11.61 -17.95
C GLY A 127 -23.95 11.82 -16.47
N LEU A 128 -23.34 12.96 -16.13
CA LEU A 128 -23.07 13.32 -14.74
C LEU A 128 -24.34 13.42 -13.89
N GLU A 129 -25.42 13.96 -14.46
CA GLU A 129 -26.72 14.01 -13.78
C GLU A 129 -27.27 12.61 -13.50
N SER A 130 -27.18 11.68 -14.47
CA SER A 130 -27.60 10.29 -14.28
C SER A 130 -26.76 9.57 -13.21
N ILE A 131 -25.43 9.74 -13.21
CA ILE A 131 -24.56 9.17 -12.17
C ILE A 131 -24.95 9.71 -10.80
N LYS A 132 -25.14 11.03 -10.69
CA LYS A 132 -25.52 11.69 -9.44
C LYS A 132 -26.88 11.19 -8.91
N HIS A 133 -27.84 10.95 -9.79
CA HIS A 133 -29.14 10.40 -9.41
C HIS A 133 -29.00 8.97 -8.88
N PHE A 134 -28.35 8.10 -9.67
CA PHE A 134 -28.12 6.70 -9.30
C PHE A 134 -27.41 6.57 -7.96
N MET A 135 -26.33 7.33 -7.75
CA MET A 135 -25.57 7.27 -6.50
C MET A 135 -26.37 7.73 -5.29
N LYS A 136 -27.33 8.66 -5.46
CA LYS A 136 -28.21 9.07 -4.36
C LYS A 136 -29.22 7.97 -4.01
N GLU A 137 -29.84 7.37 -5.01
CA GLU A 137 -30.82 6.29 -4.81
C GLU A 137 -30.20 5.05 -4.16
N CYS A 138 -28.94 4.73 -4.49
CA CYS A 138 -28.24 3.59 -3.88
C CYS A 138 -27.65 3.89 -2.49
N SER A 139 -27.63 5.16 -2.06
CA SER A 139 -27.13 5.57 -0.73
C SER A 139 -28.24 5.67 0.32
N GLU A 140 -29.50 5.51 -0.09
CA GLU A 140 -30.71 5.48 0.77
C GLU A 140 -31.13 4.04 1.07
#